data_AF-A0A528D7L3-F1
#
_entry.id   AF-A0A528D7L3-F1
#
_cell.length_a   1.000
_cell.length_b   1.000
_cell.length_c   1.000
_cell.angle_alpha   90.00
_cell.angle_beta   90.00
_cell.angle_gamma   90.00
#
_symmetry.space_group_name_H-M   'P 1'
#
loop_
_entity.id
_entity.type
_entity.pdbx_description
1 polymer ?
#
loop_
_entity_poly.entity_id
_entity_poly.type
_entity_poly.pdbx_seq_one_letter_code
_entity_poly.pdbx_strand_id
1 'polypeptide(L)'
;LTVQDPEGKIDTVRLSPAAYLQIVAATNYKQRLRKMTEYYHADRLNYAVAGTPNRLEHDQGFFVKQGDGIADLMPIVHLYKTQVYQLAEYLGVDEEVRRRPPTTDTFSMAQSQEEFYFALPYHLMDLCLYGLNHGISADEVAAAAGLTAAQVQKVFKDIDTKRRAARYLHARPLPTTAMGEG
;
A
#
# COMPACT_ATOMS: atom_id res chain seq x y z
N LEU A 1 -16.70 -10.88 -6.53
CA LEU A 1 -17.18 -9.78 -5.68
C LEU A 1 -18.03 -10.40 -4.60
N THR A 2 -17.65 -10.15 -3.36
CA THR A 2 -18.44 -10.50 -2.19
C THR A 2 -19.05 -9.19 -1.67
N VAL A 3 -20.36 -9.19 -1.46
CA VAL A 3 -21.09 -8.04 -0.91
C VAL A 3 -21.85 -8.48 0.34
N GLN A 4 -22.05 -7.54 1.24
CA GLN A 4 -22.89 -7.70 2.41
C GLN A 4 -23.98 -6.63 2.38
N ASP A 5 -25.24 -7.04 2.50
CA ASP A 5 -26.36 -6.10 2.63
C ASP A 5 -26.52 -5.58 4.07
N PRO A 6 -27.34 -4.54 4.32
CA PRO A 6 -27.56 -4.02 5.67
C PRO A 6 -28.11 -5.04 6.67
N GLU A 7 -28.80 -6.07 6.19
CA GLU A 7 -29.34 -7.19 6.98
C GLU A 7 -28.28 -8.26 7.29
N GLY A 8 -27.07 -8.12 6.75
CA GLY A 8 -25.91 -8.96 7.01
C GLY A 8 -25.78 -10.17 6.08
N LYS A 9 -26.65 -10.34 5.08
CA LYS A 9 -26.57 -11.42 4.11
C LYS A 9 -25.37 -11.23 3.20
N ILE A 10 -24.61 -12.31 2.99
CA ILE A 10 -23.42 -12.31 2.15
C ILE A 10 -23.71 -13.05 0.85
N ASP A 11 -23.51 -12.37 -0.27
CA ASP A 11 -23.60 -12.94 -1.61
C ASP A 11 -22.26 -12.80 -2.35
N THR A 12 -21.86 -13.85 -3.07
CA THR A 12 -20.64 -13.84 -3.89
C THR A 12 -20.97 -14.06 -5.36
N VAL A 13 -20.56 -13.11 -6.19
CA VAL A 13 -20.79 -13.12 -7.65
C VAL A 13 -19.49 -12.97 -8.43
N ARG A 14 -19.43 -13.57 -9.62
CA ARG A 14 -18.31 -13.36 -10.54
C ARG A 14 -18.43 -11.97 -11.17
N LEU A 15 -17.34 -11.20 -11.11
CA LEU A 15 -17.29 -9.89 -11.76
C LEU A 15 -17.13 -10.04 -13.27
N SER A 16 -17.92 -9.30 -14.03
CA SER A 16 -17.61 -9.06 -15.44
C SER A 16 -16.38 -8.13 -15.55
N PRO A 17 -15.65 -8.16 -16.68
CA PRO A 17 -14.53 -7.24 -16.89
C PRO A 17 -14.93 -5.76 -16.75
N ALA A 18 -16.09 -5.37 -17.26
CA ALA A 18 -16.60 -4.01 -17.15
C ALA A 18 -16.88 -3.60 -15.69
N ALA A 19 -17.53 -4.48 -14.91
CA ALA A 19 -17.80 -4.21 -13.49
C ALA A 19 -16.50 -4.11 -12.68
N TYR A 20 -15.52 -4.97 -12.96
CA TYR A 20 -14.20 -4.90 -12.35
C TYR A 20 -13.51 -3.55 -12.63
N LEU A 21 -13.47 -3.11 -13.90
CA LEU A 21 -12.88 -1.83 -14.27
C LEU A 21 -13.61 -0.64 -13.63
N GLN A 22 -14.93 -0.71 -13.51
CA GLN A 22 -15.72 0.32 -12.83
C GLN A 22 -15.38 0.41 -11.34
N ILE A 23 -15.20 -0.73 -10.66
CA ILE A 23 -14.76 -0.77 -9.26
C ILE A 23 -13.36 -0.13 -9.14
N VAL A 24 -12.41 -0.53 -9.97
CA VAL A 24 -11.05 0.04 -9.98
C VAL A 24 -11.07 1.56 -10.24
N ALA A 25 -11.94 2.02 -11.14
CA ALA A 25 -12.10 3.45 -11.41
C ALA A 25 -12.63 4.19 -10.17
N ALA A 26 -13.66 3.66 -9.51
CA ALA A 26 -14.28 4.26 -8.33
C ALA A 26 -13.32 4.31 -7.13
N THR A 27 -12.57 3.24 -6.87
CA THR A 27 -11.59 3.20 -5.78
C THR A 27 -10.45 4.18 -5.99
N ASN A 28 -9.89 4.23 -7.21
CA ASN A 28 -8.84 5.17 -7.56
C ASN A 28 -9.33 6.62 -7.50
N TYR A 29 -10.55 6.87 -7.97
CA TYR A 29 -11.16 8.20 -7.94
C TYR A 29 -11.28 8.74 -6.51
N LYS A 30 -11.72 7.92 -5.55
CA LYS A 30 -11.81 8.30 -4.12
C LYS A 30 -10.46 8.80 -3.58
N GLN A 31 -9.37 8.08 -3.85
CA GLN A 31 -8.04 8.47 -3.35
C GLN A 31 -7.50 9.72 -4.06
N ARG A 32 -7.76 9.86 -5.36
CA ARG A 32 -7.39 11.07 -6.14
C ARG A 32 -8.12 12.31 -5.63
N LEU A 33 -9.40 12.20 -5.33
CA LEU A 33 -10.15 13.32 -4.75
C LEU A 33 -9.58 13.79 -3.42
N ARG A 34 -9.23 12.87 -2.51
CA ARG A 34 -8.59 13.22 -1.23
C ARG A 34 -7.30 14.00 -1.46
N LYS A 35 -6.46 13.52 -2.38
CA LYS A 35 -5.19 14.18 -2.69
C LYS A 35 -5.38 15.57 -3.32
N MET A 36 -6.35 15.73 -4.22
CA MET A 36 -6.68 17.04 -4.77
C MET A 36 -7.16 18.01 -3.69
N THR A 37 -7.94 17.53 -2.71
CA THR A 37 -8.36 18.33 -1.55
C THR A 37 -7.15 18.74 -0.70
N GLU A 38 -6.21 17.83 -0.44
CA GLU A 38 -4.97 18.16 0.29
C GLU A 38 -4.17 19.27 -0.42
N TYR A 39 -3.94 19.14 -1.73
CA TYR A 39 -3.21 20.16 -2.50
C TYR A 39 -3.96 21.48 -2.60
N TYR A 40 -5.30 21.48 -2.72
CA TYR A 40 -6.09 22.72 -2.65
C TYR A 40 -5.82 23.49 -1.36
N HIS A 41 -5.78 22.79 -0.22
CA HIS A 41 -5.48 23.41 1.06
C HIS A 41 -4.02 23.84 1.18
N ALA A 42 -3.09 23.04 0.66
CA ALA A 42 -1.67 23.36 0.64
C ALA A 42 -1.40 24.64 -0.15
N ASP A 43 -1.94 24.77 -1.35
CA ASP A 43 -1.83 25.97 -2.19
C ASP A 43 -2.42 27.20 -1.49
N ARG A 44 -3.64 27.06 -0.94
CA ARG A 44 -4.33 28.16 -0.25
C ARG A 44 -3.60 28.64 1.01
N LEU A 45 -2.85 27.76 1.67
CA LEU A 45 -2.16 28.03 2.92
C LEU A 45 -0.64 28.19 2.75
N ASN A 46 -0.12 28.08 1.53
CA ASN A 46 1.31 28.07 1.23
C ASN A 46 2.08 26.98 2.00
N TYR A 47 1.53 25.76 2.05
CA TYR A 47 2.11 24.58 2.70
C TYR A 47 2.57 23.53 1.69
N ALA A 48 3.32 22.54 2.17
CA ALA A 48 3.63 21.32 1.44
C ALA A 48 2.69 20.17 1.86
N VAL A 49 2.42 19.24 0.95
CA VAL A 49 1.66 18.02 1.21
C VAL A 49 2.60 16.91 1.66
N ALA A 50 2.30 16.31 2.82
CA ALA A 50 3.01 15.14 3.35
C ALA A 50 2.31 13.83 2.94
N GLY A 51 3.07 12.89 2.38
CA GLY A 51 2.62 11.56 1.98
C GLY A 51 2.83 10.54 3.10
N THR A 52 1.89 9.61 3.21
CA THR A 52 1.85 8.60 4.26
C THR A 52 2.07 7.13 3.84
N PRO A 53 2.42 6.78 2.57
CA PRO A 53 2.85 5.41 2.29
C PRO A 53 4.07 5.03 3.12
N ASN A 54 4.05 3.84 3.71
CA ASN A 54 5.25 3.23 4.30
C ASN A 54 5.98 2.37 3.26
N ARG A 55 7.15 1.83 3.61
CA ARG A 55 8.01 1.07 2.69
C ARG A 55 7.32 -0.14 2.09
N LEU A 56 6.55 -0.88 2.90
CA LEU A 56 5.84 -2.08 2.44
C LEU A 56 4.81 -1.74 1.36
N GLU A 57 4.05 -0.67 1.59
CA GLU A 57 3.00 -0.20 0.68
C GLU A 57 3.61 0.40 -0.59
N HIS A 58 4.57 1.30 -0.43
CA HIS A 58 5.19 1.98 -1.56
C HIS A 58 5.98 1.01 -2.44
N ASP A 59 6.83 0.14 -1.89
CA ASP A 59 7.67 -0.79 -2.67
C ASP A 59 6.86 -1.70 -3.59
N GLN A 60 5.72 -2.20 -3.10
CA GLN A 60 4.92 -3.17 -3.83
C GLN A 60 3.83 -2.53 -4.69
N GLY A 61 3.63 -1.21 -4.61
CA GLY A 61 2.59 -0.52 -5.38
C GLY A 61 1.21 -0.54 -4.75
N PHE A 62 1.13 -0.63 -3.42
CA PHE A 62 -0.12 -0.55 -2.67
C PHE A 62 -0.51 0.91 -2.40
N PHE A 63 -0.75 1.64 -3.48
CA PHE A 63 -1.24 3.02 -3.46
C PHE A 63 -1.89 3.34 -4.82
N VAL A 64 -2.63 4.44 -4.88
CA VAL A 64 -3.20 4.96 -6.12
C VAL A 64 -2.26 5.98 -6.74
N LYS A 65 -1.85 5.74 -7.99
CA LYS A 65 -1.10 6.73 -8.78
C LYS A 65 -1.90 8.03 -8.89
N GLN A 66 -1.24 9.14 -8.53
CA GLN A 66 -1.84 10.48 -8.39
C GLN A 66 -2.95 10.58 -7.32
N GLY A 67 -3.03 9.61 -6.41
CA GLY A 67 -3.87 9.63 -5.21
C GLY A 67 -3.01 9.73 -3.96
N ASP A 68 -3.20 8.82 -3.02
CA ASP A 68 -2.40 8.69 -1.79
C ASP A 68 -0.90 8.45 -2.04
N GLY A 69 -0.50 8.02 -3.24
CA GLY A 69 0.90 7.83 -3.63
C GLY A 69 1.68 9.07 -4.07
N ILE A 70 1.08 10.27 -4.10
CA ILE A 70 1.79 11.53 -4.44
C ILE A 70 1.82 12.48 -3.23
N ALA A 71 2.94 13.16 -3.05
CA ALA A 71 3.16 14.18 -2.04
C ALA A 71 4.44 14.95 -2.38
N ASP A 72 4.65 16.08 -1.72
CA ASP A 72 5.89 16.86 -1.82
C ASP A 72 6.99 16.23 -0.96
N LEU A 73 6.61 15.63 0.18
CA LEU A 73 7.50 14.95 1.12
C LEU A 73 6.86 13.63 1.58
N MET A 74 7.64 12.56 1.72
CA MET A 74 7.15 11.27 2.24
C MET A 74 7.98 10.82 3.45
N PRO A 75 7.70 11.35 4.66
CA PRO A 75 8.58 11.20 5.82
C PRO A 75 8.77 9.75 6.27
N ILE A 76 7.81 8.86 6.03
CA ILE A 76 7.83 7.47 6.53
C ILE A 76 7.98 6.41 5.43
N VAL A 77 8.21 6.80 4.18
CA VAL A 77 8.27 5.86 3.05
C VAL A 77 9.43 4.86 3.15
N HIS A 78 10.46 5.19 3.92
CA HIS A 78 11.62 4.35 4.16
C HIS A 78 11.41 3.36 5.33
N LEU A 79 10.36 3.55 6.13
CA LEU A 79 10.06 2.73 7.30
C LEU A 79 9.19 1.54 6.92
N TYR A 80 9.52 0.37 7.45
CA TYR A 80 8.66 -0.82 7.41
C TYR A 80 7.40 -0.60 8.26
N LYS A 81 6.32 -1.37 8.03
CA LYS A 81 5.04 -1.15 8.74
C LYS A 81 5.20 -1.29 10.25
N THR A 82 5.93 -2.30 10.69
CA THR A 82 6.34 -2.52 12.08
C THR A 82 7.08 -1.33 12.67
N GLN A 83 7.99 -0.71 11.92
CA GLN A 83 8.71 0.48 12.35
C GLN A 83 7.81 1.71 12.45
N VAL A 84 6.80 1.84 11.58
CA VAL A 84 5.77 2.88 11.71
C VAL A 84 4.99 2.72 13.01
N TYR A 85 4.61 1.50 13.40
CA TYR A 85 3.94 1.27 14.68
C TYR A 85 4.84 1.56 15.89
N GLN A 86 6.12 1.20 15.83
CA GLN A 86 7.10 1.55 16.86
C GLN A 86 7.26 3.07 16.99
N LEU A 87 7.36 3.79 15.87
CA LEU A 87 7.44 5.24 15.85
C LEU A 87 6.15 5.88 16.40
N ALA A 88 4.98 5.36 16.03
CA ALA A 88 3.70 5.84 16.53
C ALA A 88 3.59 5.69 18.06
N GLU A 89 4.05 4.56 18.61
CA GLU A 89 4.12 4.35 20.05
C GLU A 89 5.06 5.35 20.73
N TYR A 90 6.26 5.53 20.19
CA TYR A 90 7.23 6.49 20.71
C TYR A 90 6.71 7.93 20.71
N LEU A 91 5.95 8.31 19.68
CA LEU A 91 5.33 9.64 19.55
C LEU A 91 4.06 9.80 20.38
N GLY A 92 3.60 8.76 21.10
CA GLY A 92 2.42 8.82 21.94
C GLY A 92 1.09 8.79 21.16
N VAL A 93 1.06 8.20 19.97
CA VAL A 93 -0.20 7.97 19.24
C VAL A 93 -1.09 7.01 20.04
N ASP A 94 -2.37 7.36 20.15
CA ASP A 94 -3.36 6.61 20.93
C ASP A 94 -3.36 5.12 20.59
N GLU A 95 -3.48 4.30 21.63
CA GLU A 95 -3.47 2.84 21.50
C GLU A 95 -4.61 2.33 20.61
N GLU A 96 -5.78 2.98 20.64
CA GLU A 96 -6.91 2.63 19.76
C GLU A 96 -6.53 2.75 18.27
N VAL A 97 -5.78 3.80 17.90
CA VAL A 97 -5.28 3.99 16.54
C VAL A 97 -4.21 2.95 16.20
N ARG A 98 -3.29 2.67 17.13
CA ARG A 98 -2.20 1.69 16.92
C ARG A 98 -2.70 0.24 16.83
N ARG A 99 -3.76 -0.11 17.56
CA ARG A 99 -4.33 -1.48 17.56
C ARG A 99 -5.33 -1.72 16.44
N ARG A 100 -5.80 -0.68 15.76
CA ARG A 100 -6.74 -0.83 14.65
C ARG A 100 -6.11 -1.67 13.52
N PRO A 101 -6.78 -2.72 13.04
CA PRO A 101 -6.29 -3.50 11.89
C PRO A 101 -6.07 -2.61 10.66
N PRO A 102 -4.93 -2.74 9.96
CA PRO A 102 -4.67 -1.97 8.75
C PRO A 102 -5.76 -2.19 7.69
N THR A 103 -6.34 -1.09 7.20
CA THR A 103 -7.33 -1.09 6.12
C THR A 103 -7.14 0.13 5.24
N THR A 104 -7.54 0.03 3.97
CA THR A 104 -7.53 1.18 3.03
C THR A 104 -8.77 2.06 3.18
N ASP A 105 -9.74 1.65 4.01
CA ASP A 105 -11.01 2.37 4.22
C ASP A 105 -11.67 2.78 2.89
N THR A 106 -11.60 1.86 1.92
CA THR A 106 -12.07 2.10 0.54
C THR A 106 -13.50 1.63 0.36
N PHE A 107 -13.83 0.47 0.90
CA PHE A 107 -15.15 -0.19 0.78
C PHE A 107 -15.89 -0.21 2.12
N SER A 108 -17.22 -0.29 2.07
CA SER A 108 -18.07 -0.34 3.27
C SER A 108 -17.98 -1.67 4.02
N MET A 109 -17.74 -2.77 3.30
CA MET A 109 -17.47 -4.07 3.92
C MET A 109 -16.06 -4.05 4.53
N ALA A 110 -15.93 -4.49 5.78
CA ALA A 110 -14.64 -4.58 6.44
C ALA A 110 -13.71 -5.52 5.68
N GLN A 111 -12.49 -5.06 5.42
CA GLN A 111 -11.43 -5.79 4.73
C GLN A 111 -10.08 -5.40 5.34
N SER A 112 -9.20 -6.37 5.57
CA SER A 112 -7.79 -6.08 5.91
C SER A 112 -6.92 -5.98 4.65
N GLN A 113 -5.81 -5.24 4.74
CA GLN A 113 -4.82 -5.21 3.66
C GLN A 113 -4.14 -6.59 3.45
N GLU A 114 -4.05 -7.38 4.51
CA GLU A 114 -3.47 -8.74 4.53
C GLU A 114 -4.35 -9.73 3.77
N GLU A 115 -5.67 -9.62 3.87
CA GLU A 115 -6.59 -10.45 3.10
C GLU A 115 -6.65 -10.03 1.63
N PHE A 116 -6.45 -8.74 1.35
CA PHE A 116 -6.73 -8.16 0.04
C PHE A 116 -5.50 -8.08 -0.89
N TYR A 117 -4.32 -7.79 -0.35
CA TYR A 117 -3.16 -7.44 -1.17
C TYR A 117 -1.88 -8.15 -0.79
N PHE A 118 -1.55 -8.24 0.50
CA PHE A 118 -0.31 -8.88 0.95
C PHE A 118 -0.48 -10.39 1.16
N ALA A 119 0.58 -11.18 0.99
CA ALA A 119 0.50 -12.63 1.13
C ALA A 119 0.60 -13.12 2.59
N LEU A 120 1.08 -12.25 3.48
CA LEU A 120 1.29 -12.52 4.89
C LEU A 120 0.88 -11.31 5.72
N PRO A 121 0.74 -11.49 7.05
CA PRO A 121 0.63 -10.37 7.96
C PRO A 121 1.81 -9.40 7.88
N TYR A 122 1.57 -8.11 8.15
CA TYR A 122 2.55 -7.05 7.87
C TYR A 122 3.91 -7.30 8.56
N HIS A 123 3.92 -7.86 9.77
CA HIS A 123 5.14 -8.13 10.50
C HIS A 123 6.01 -9.22 9.85
N LEU A 124 5.39 -10.20 9.19
CA LEU A 124 6.13 -11.22 8.43
C LEU A 124 6.50 -10.70 7.03
N MET A 125 5.62 -9.91 6.40
CA MET A 125 5.95 -9.27 5.12
C MET A 125 7.12 -8.31 5.25
N ASP A 126 7.23 -7.57 6.35
CA ASP A 126 8.36 -6.66 6.61
C ASP A 126 9.69 -7.44 6.67
N LEU A 127 9.72 -8.58 7.36
CA LEU A 127 10.90 -9.46 7.41
C LEU A 127 11.26 -10.01 6.02
N CYS A 128 10.27 -10.47 5.27
CA CYS A 128 10.48 -10.98 3.91
C CYS A 128 10.97 -9.88 2.96
N LEU A 129 10.36 -8.69 3.00
CA LEU A 129 10.77 -7.55 2.19
C LEU A 129 12.17 -7.08 2.57
N TYR A 130 12.49 -7.04 3.87
CA TYR A 130 13.83 -6.72 4.36
C TYR A 130 14.86 -7.72 3.83
N GLY A 131 14.59 -9.01 3.97
CA GLY A 131 15.48 -10.05 3.50
C GLY A 131 15.75 -9.96 2.00
N LEU A 132 14.69 -9.82 1.19
CA LEU A 132 14.82 -9.65 -0.26
C LEU A 132 15.62 -8.39 -0.64
N ASN A 133 15.39 -7.27 0.05
CA ASN A 133 16.09 -6.01 -0.22
C ASN A 133 17.58 -6.02 0.11
N HIS A 134 18.00 -6.88 1.03
CA HIS A 134 19.39 -6.96 1.50
C HIS A 134 20.10 -8.24 1.02
N GLY A 135 19.49 -9.01 0.13
CA GLY A 135 20.08 -10.23 -0.41
C GLY A 135 20.25 -11.35 0.62
N ILE A 136 19.45 -11.34 1.69
CA ILE A 136 19.45 -12.38 2.72
C ILE A 136 18.80 -13.64 2.15
N SER A 137 19.37 -14.80 2.44
CA SER A 137 18.88 -16.07 1.92
C SER A 137 17.45 -16.38 2.42
N ALA A 138 16.70 -17.15 1.63
CA ALA A 138 15.36 -17.57 2.03
C ALA A 138 15.37 -18.41 3.32
N ASP A 139 16.44 -19.19 3.56
CA ASP A 139 16.62 -20.00 4.76
C ASP A 139 16.79 -19.13 6.02
N GLU A 140 17.64 -18.10 5.95
CA GLU A 140 17.84 -17.17 7.08
C GLU A 140 16.57 -16.37 7.41
N VAL A 141 15.88 -15.86 6.37
CA VAL A 141 14.61 -15.16 6.56
C VAL A 141 13.53 -16.09 7.11
N ALA A 142 13.49 -17.34 6.64
CA ALA A 142 12.57 -18.35 7.13
C ALA A 142 12.74 -18.61 8.62
N ALA A 143 13.99 -18.73 9.09
CA ALA A 143 14.31 -18.86 10.51
C ALA A 143 13.81 -17.68 11.34
N ALA A 144 13.97 -16.44 10.84
CA ALA A 144 13.51 -15.23 11.55
C ALA A 144 11.98 -15.05 11.52
N ALA A 145 11.33 -15.44 10.41
CA ALA A 145 9.89 -15.25 10.21
C ALA A 145 9.04 -16.42 10.72
N GLY A 146 9.64 -17.51 11.20
CA GLY A 146 8.91 -18.73 11.58
C GLY A 146 8.23 -19.41 10.38
N LEU A 147 8.84 -19.33 9.20
CA LEU A 147 8.36 -19.90 7.95
C LEU A 147 9.32 -21.00 7.46
N THR A 148 8.93 -21.69 6.39
CA THR A 148 9.84 -22.53 5.61
C THR A 148 10.53 -21.73 4.52
N ALA A 149 11.75 -22.12 4.12
CA ALA A 149 12.46 -21.50 2.99
C ALA A 149 11.61 -21.52 1.71
N ALA A 150 10.86 -22.60 1.47
CA ALA A 150 9.94 -22.71 0.34
C ALA A 150 8.78 -21.68 0.41
N GLN A 151 8.26 -21.38 1.59
CA GLN A 151 7.26 -20.30 1.75
C GLN A 151 7.89 -18.94 1.49
N VAL A 152 9.07 -18.65 2.04
CA VAL A 152 9.78 -17.38 1.82
C VAL A 152 10.10 -17.17 0.34
N GLN A 153 10.56 -18.20 -0.37
CA GLN A 153 10.79 -18.13 -1.82
C GLN A 153 9.52 -17.76 -2.60
N LYS A 154 8.35 -18.29 -2.21
CA LYS A 154 7.07 -17.90 -2.81
C LYS A 154 6.75 -16.44 -2.53
N VAL A 155 7.00 -15.96 -1.32
CA VAL A 155 6.78 -14.56 -0.94
C VAL A 155 7.71 -13.62 -1.71
N PHE A 156 8.99 -13.99 -1.87
CA PHE A 156 9.94 -13.20 -2.70
C PHE A 156 9.45 -13.09 -4.15
N LYS A 157 9.01 -14.20 -4.73
CA LYS A 157 8.43 -14.22 -6.08
C LYS A 157 7.18 -13.35 -6.18
N ASP A 158 6.33 -13.36 -5.16
CA ASP A 158 5.13 -12.50 -5.09
C ASP A 158 5.52 -11.01 -5.03
N ILE A 159 6.46 -10.63 -4.16
CA ILE A 159 7.00 -9.25 -4.07
C ILE A 159 7.53 -8.80 -5.44
N ASP A 160 8.37 -9.60 -6.09
CA ASP A 160 8.91 -9.24 -7.41
C ASP A 160 7.83 -9.13 -8.48
N THR A 161 6.78 -9.95 -8.40
CA THR A 161 5.64 -9.88 -9.31
C THR A 161 4.87 -8.58 -9.13
N LYS A 162 4.62 -8.19 -7.88
CA LYS A 162 3.97 -6.91 -7.53
C LYS A 162 4.81 -5.73 -7.98
N ARG A 163 6.12 -5.71 -7.71
CA ARG A 163 7.05 -4.66 -8.20
C ARG A 163 7.01 -4.49 -9.71
N ARG A 164 6.99 -5.60 -10.47
CA ARG A 164 6.86 -5.53 -11.93
C ARG A 164 5.53 -4.92 -12.35
N ALA A 165 4.42 -5.35 -11.76
CA ALA A 165 3.09 -4.82 -12.05
C ALA A 165 2.94 -3.34 -11.63
N ALA A 166 3.56 -2.95 -10.52
CA ALA A 166 3.53 -1.63 -9.94
C ALA A 166 4.46 -0.63 -10.62
N ARG A 167 5.37 -1.06 -11.51
CA ARG A 167 6.36 -0.16 -12.15
C ARG A 167 5.73 1.09 -12.76
N TYR A 168 4.56 0.98 -13.38
CA TYR A 168 3.87 2.13 -13.97
C TYR A 168 3.32 3.11 -12.93
N LEU A 169 3.00 2.64 -11.72
CA LEU A 169 2.52 3.47 -10.60
C LEU A 169 3.61 4.45 -10.15
N HIS A 170 4.87 4.00 -10.16
CA HIS A 170 6.05 4.81 -9.81
C HIS A 170 6.58 5.68 -10.96
N ALA A 171 6.15 5.41 -12.19
CA ALA A 171 6.69 6.11 -13.35
C ALA A 171 6.29 7.59 -13.36
N ARG A 172 7.30 8.47 -13.52
CA ARG A 172 7.09 9.89 -13.85
C ARG A 172 6.35 10.03 -15.18
N PRO A 173 5.65 11.15 -15.41
CA PRO A 173 5.14 11.48 -16.74
C PRO A 173 6.28 11.42 -17.77
N LEU A 174 6.01 10.79 -18.91
CA LEU A 174 6.97 10.70 -20.01
C LEU A 174 6.68 11.85 -20.98
N PRO A 175 7.52 12.91 -21.02
CA PRO A 175 7.36 13.93 -22.04
C PRO A 175 7.70 13.34 -23.41
N THR A 176 6.99 13.77 -24.45
CA THR A 176 7.22 13.31 -25.83
C THR A 176 8.49 13.90 -26.46
N THR A 177 9.10 14.88 -25.80
CA THR A 177 10.37 15.50 -26.16
C THR A 177 11.23 15.65 -24.90
N ALA A 178 12.55 15.64 -25.06
CA ALA A 178 13.44 15.96 -23.95
C ALA A 178 13.17 17.42 -23.53
N MET A 179 12.71 17.62 -22.29
CA MET A 179 12.74 18.93 -21.68
C MET A 179 14.21 19.21 -21.36
N GLY A 180 14.79 20.24 -21.99
CA GLY A 180 16.17 20.63 -21.71
C GLY A 180 16.35 20.84 -20.20
N GLU A 181 17.48 20.38 -19.66
CA GLU A 181 17.83 20.65 -18.27
C GLU A 181 18.01 22.17 -18.14
N GLY A 182 17.11 22.81 -17.39
CA GLY A 182 17.18 24.22 -17.00
C GLY A 182 17.69 24.34 -15.58
#